data_AF-A0A6V7PAL3-F1
#
_entry.id   AF-A0A6V7PAL3-F1
#
_cell.length_a   1.000
_cell.length_b   1.000
_cell.length_c   1.000
_cell.angle_alpha   90.00
_cell.angle_beta   90.00
_cell.angle_gamma   90.00
#
_symmetry.space_group_name_H-M   'P 1'
#
loop_
_entity.id
_entity.type
_entity.pdbx_description
1 polymer ?
#
loop_
_entity_poly.entity_id
_entity_poly.type
_entity_poly.pdbx_seq_one_letter_code
_entity_poly.pdbx_strand_id
1 'polypeptide(L)'
;MDKVKVMLLCVAIFVTAILLSGHVAAAEVHGDHRKAAHDDLICNGDLNKLRRFCRRSIANDGRRAMAPTWTCCDTVLIVDMYCLCREITPRLERAVSMERVAHVAEVCRRPIRSGTRCGSYTVPTFQMAKKKLQPPPPPKIQEERRVVPPPPPPRSPR
;
A
#
# COMPACT_ATOMS: atom_id res chain seq x y z
N MET A 1 -36.42 -51.15 36.04
CA MET A 1 -35.18 -50.58 35.46
C MET A 1 -34.30 -50.16 36.61
N ASP A 2 -33.12 -50.78 36.74
CA ASP A 2 -32.21 -50.59 37.87
C ASP A 2 -31.65 -49.16 37.90
N LYS A 3 -31.50 -48.56 39.08
CA LYS A 3 -30.92 -47.20 39.23
C LYS A 3 -29.57 -47.07 38.52
N VAL A 4 -28.80 -48.15 38.50
CA VAL A 4 -27.50 -48.24 37.80
C VAL A 4 -27.67 -48.16 36.28
N LYS A 5 -28.68 -48.84 35.71
CA LYS A 5 -29.02 -48.72 34.27
C LYS A 5 -29.48 -47.32 33.92
N VAL A 6 -30.27 -46.68 34.79
CA VAL A 6 -30.70 -45.28 34.60
C VAL A 6 -29.51 -44.32 34.61
N MET A 7 -28.57 -44.50 35.54
CA MET A 7 -27.36 -43.67 35.63
C MET A 7 -26.46 -43.85 34.40
N LEU A 8 -26.26 -45.10 33.95
CA LEU A 8 -25.47 -45.39 32.75
C LEU A 8 -26.10 -44.79 31.48
N LEU A 9 -27.42 -44.85 31.36
CA LEU A 9 -28.16 -44.22 30.26
C LEU A 9 -28.01 -42.70 30.27
N CYS A 10 -28.11 -42.05 31.44
CA CYS A 10 -27.92 -40.61 31.56
C CYS A 10 -26.50 -40.17 31.17
N VAL A 11 -25.47 -40.91 31.61
CA VAL A 11 -24.08 -40.63 31.25
C VAL A 11 -23.86 -40.82 29.75
N ALA A 12 -24.40 -41.87 29.15
CA ALA A 12 -24.31 -42.11 27.72
C ALA A 12 -24.98 -40.98 26.91
N ILE A 13 -26.16 -40.51 27.32
CA ILE A 13 -26.86 -39.37 26.69
C ILE A 13 -26.04 -38.08 26.81
N PHE A 14 -25.41 -37.85 27.97
CA PHE A 14 -24.61 -36.65 28.18
C PHE A 14 -23.34 -36.65 27.32
N VAL A 15 -22.66 -37.81 27.22
CA VAL A 15 -21.48 -37.99 26.38
C VAL A 15 -21.84 -37.87 24.89
N THR A 16 -22.95 -38.46 24.44
CA THR A 16 -23.40 -38.30 23.05
C THR A 16 -23.81 -36.86 22.74
N ALA A 17 -24.46 -36.16 23.67
CA ALA A 17 -24.78 -34.74 23.52
C ALA A 17 -23.51 -33.87 23.39
N ILE A 18 -22.46 -34.16 24.16
CA ILE A 18 -21.17 -33.45 24.06
C ILE A 18 -20.48 -33.73 22.71
N LEU A 19 -20.50 -34.99 22.26
CA LEU A 19 -19.90 -35.40 20.98
C LEU A 19 -20.66 -34.85 19.76
N LEU A 20 -22.00 -34.74 19.86
CA LEU A 20 -22.86 -34.11 18.85
C LEU A 20 -22.68 -32.57 18.84
N SER A 21 -22.50 -31.96 20.01
CA SER A 21 -22.17 -30.53 20.13
C SER A 21 -20.80 -30.18 19.51
N GLY A 22 -19.94 -31.18 19.28
CA GLY A 22 -18.62 -31.02 18.67
C GLY A 22 -18.58 -31.09 17.13
N HIS A 23 -19.70 -31.34 16.44
CA HIS A 23 -19.73 -31.52 14.97
C HIS A 23 -20.69 -30.57 14.25
N VAL A 24 -20.66 -29.27 14.57
CA VAL A 24 -21.16 -28.23 13.66
C VAL A 24 -19.96 -27.53 13.02
N ALA A 25 -19.35 -28.19 12.04
CA ALA A 25 -18.48 -27.54 11.06
C ALA A 25 -19.24 -27.46 9.73
N ALA A 26 -20.32 -26.68 9.72
CA ALA A 26 -20.92 -26.16 8.50
C ALA A 26 -21.22 -24.69 8.77
N ALA A 27 -20.82 -23.85 7.81
CA ALA A 27 -20.97 -22.39 7.80
C ALA A 27 -22.35 -21.96 8.34
N GLU A 28 -22.49 -20.90 9.14
CA GLU A 28 -22.26 -19.50 8.76
C GLU A 28 -21.93 -18.66 10.02
N VAL A 29 -20.75 -18.06 10.07
CA VAL A 29 -20.46 -16.98 11.03
C VAL A 29 -20.26 -15.70 10.23
N HIS A 30 -21.25 -14.83 10.33
CA HIS A 30 -21.20 -13.48 9.78
C HIS A 30 -20.15 -12.66 10.53
N GLY A 31 -19.04 -12.39 9.84
CA GLY A 31 -18.28 -11.12 9.91
C GLY A 31 -17.62 -10.71 11.23
N ASP A 32 -16.30 -10.90 11.34
CA ASP A 32 -15.28 -9.81 11.24
C ASP A 32 -13.86 -10.36 11.52
N HIS A 33 -13.72 -11.46 12.27
CA HIS A 33 -12.39 -12.01 12.59
C HIS A 33 -11.71 -12.78 11.45
N ARG A 34 -12.44 -13.28 10.45
CA ARG A 34 -11.85 -13.86 9.23
C ARG A 34 -11.25 -12.82 8.27
N LYS A 35 -11.59 -11.53 8.44
CA LYS A 35 -11.16 -10.45 7.54
C LYS A 35 -9.73 -9.97 7.84
N ALA A 36 -9.30 -10.02 9.10
CA ALA A 36 -7.90 -9.72 9.47
C ALA A 36 -6.94 -10.82 8.99
N ALA A 37 -7.37 -12.08 9.01
CA ALA A 37 -6.59 -13.21 8.50
C ALA A 37 -6.42 -13.18 6.96
N HIS A 38 -7.34 -12.53 6.24
CA HIS A 38 -7.24 -12.39 4.78
C HIS A 38 -6.12 -11.45 4.37
N ASP A 39 -5.99 -10.28 5.02
CA ASP A 39 -4.94 -9.30 4.74
C ASP A 39 -3.54 -9.88 4.98
N ASP A 40 -3.40 -10.79 5.94
CA ASP A 40 -2.15 -11.49 6.25
C ASP A 40 -1.71 -12.49 5.16
N LEU A 41 -2.65 -12.98 4.35
CA LEU A 41 -2.40 -13.88 3.23
C LEU A 41 -2.24 -13.16 1.88
N ILE A 42 -2.58 -11.87 1.79
CA ILE A 42 -2.48 -11.10 0.55
C ILE A 42 -1.05 -11.15 0.04
N CYS A 43 -0.89 -11.73 -1.15
CA CYS A 43 0.38 -11.86 -1.84
C CYS A 43 1.47 -12.46 -0.93
N ASN A 44 1.17 -13.59 -0.28
CA ASN A 44 2.08 -14.28 0.65
C ASN A 44 2.58 -13.37 1.78
N GLY A 45 1.70 -12.48 2.27
CA GLY A 45 1.98 -11.53 3.35
C GLY A 45 2.81 -10.32 2.93
N ASP A 46 3.01 -10.09 1.63
CA ASP A 46 3.82 -8.98 1.13
C ASP A 46 3.24 -7.61 1.50
N LEU A 47 1.91 -7.48 1.57
CA LEU A 47 1.27 -6.25 1.99
C LEU A 47 1.68 -5.87 3.43
N ASN A 48 1.77 -6.88 4.29
CA ASN A 48 2.19 -6.70 5.66
C ASN A 48 3.67 -6.36 5.80
N LYS A 49 4.54 -7.01 5.02
CA LYS A 49 5.97 -6.67 4.99
C LYS A 49 6.14 -5.21 4.56
N LEU A 50 5.47 -4.82 3.47
CA LEU A 50 5.50 -3.45 2.97
C LEU A 50 5.00 -2.45 4.02
N ARG A 51 3.84 -2.70 4.63
CA ARG A 51 3.28 -1.83 5.69
C ARG A 51 4.20 -1.75 6.90
N ARG A 52 4.84 -2.85 7.29
CA ARG A 52 5.74 -2.90 8.45
C ARG A 52 6.98 -2.04 8.23
N PHE A 53 7.67 -2.21 7.11
CA PHE A 53 8.98 -1.57 6.88
C PHE A 53 8.86 -0.19 6.23
N CYS A 54 7.80 0.07 5.47
CA CYS A 54 7.62 1.32 4.74
C CYS A 54 6.52 2.23 5.34
N ARG A 55 5.96 1.92 6.51
CA ARG A 55 4.79 2.61 7.10
C ARG A 55 4.83 4.13 6.96
N ARG A 56 5.94 4.75 7.36
CA ARG A 56 6.11 6.22 7.39
C ARG A 56 6.19 6.86 5.99
N SER A 57 6.47 6.06 4.97
CA SER A 57 6.56 6.50 3.59
C SER A 57 5.26 6.27 2.82
N ILE A 58 4.46 5.26 3.19
CA ILE A 58 3.29 4.83 2.41
C ILE A 58 1.94 5.01 3.10
N ALA A 59 1.89 5.34 4.39
CA ALA A 59 0.62 5.45 5.12
C ALA A 59 -0.32 6.49 4.49
N ASN A 60 -1.62 6.23 4.51
CA ASN A 60 -2.65 7.19 4.11
C ASN A 60 -3.25 7.89 5.35
N ASP A 61 -2.42 8.63 6.08
CA ASP A 61 -2.76 9.24 7.37
C ASP A 61 -2.75 10.78 7.35
N GLY A 62 -2.71 11.39 6.17
CA GLY A 62 -2.63 12.83 5.97
C GLY A 62 -1.27 13.46 6.31
N ARG A 63 -0.32 12.71 6.89
CA ARG A 63 1.02 13.22 7.19
C ARG A 63 1.87 13.28 5.93
N ARG A 64 2.90 14.12 5.91
CA ARG A 64 3.88 14.13 4.82
C ARG A 64 4.62 12.79 4.77
N ALA A 65 4.75 12.22 3.57
CA ALA A 65 5.52 11.00 3.37
C ALA A 65 7.00 11.24 3.71
N MET A 66 7.58 10.34 4.52
CA MET A 66 9.03 10.34 4.77
C MET A 66 9.77 9.57 3.67
N ALA A 67 11.03 9.93 3.43
CA ALA A 67 11.90 9.15 2.55
C ALA A 67 11.98 7.68 3.03
N PRO A 68 12.00 6.69 2.12
CA PRO A 68 12.09 5.29 2.50
C PRO A 68 13.45 5.01 3.16
N THR A 69 13.43 4.17 4.19
CA THR A 69 14.67 3.64 4.78
C THR A 69 15.27 2.57 3.86
N TRP A 70 16.53 2.21 4.10
CA TRP A 70 17.17 1.13 3.37
C TRP A 70 16.39 -0.20 3.46
N THR A 71 15.95 -0.58 4.66
CA THR A 71 15.11 -1.77 4.88
C THR A 71 13.76 -1.70 4.16
N CYS A 72 13.17 -0.50 4.03
CA CYS A 72 11.97 -0.33 3.22
C CYS A 72 12.27 -0.62 1.75
N CYS A 73 13.38 -0.10 1.20
CA CYS A 73 13.76 -0.39 -0.17
C CYS A 73 14.07 -1.86 -0.41
N ASP A 74 14.79 -2.54 0.50
CA ASP A 74 15.01 -3.99 0.38
C ASP A 74 13.69 -4.76 0.33
N THR A 75 12.72 -4.34 1.16
CA THR A 75 11.37 -4.92 1.14
C THR A 75 10.71 -4.71 -0.22
N VAL A 76 10.75 -3.49 -0.75
CA VAL A 76 10.19 -3.14 -2.07
C VAL A 76 10.82 -3.96 -3.19
N LEU A 77 12.09 -4.32 -3.09
CA LEU A 77 12.80 -5.13 -4.08
C LEU A 77 12.35 -6.61 -4.12
N ILE A 78 11.77 -7.12 -3.03
CA ILE A 78 11.39 -8.54 -2.93
C ILE A 78 9.88 -8.81 -3.04
N VAL A 79 9.03 -7.85 -2.65
CA VAL A 79 7.57 -8.05 -2.63
C VAL A 79 6.96 -8.09 -4.04
N ASP A 80 5.87 -8.81 -4.23
CA ASP A 80 5.14 -8.83 -5.50
C ASP A 80 4.19 -7.63 -5.64
N MET A 81 4.71 -6.53 -6.20
CA MET A 81 3.91 -5.32 -6.47
C MET A 81 2.74 -5.56 -7.43
N TYR A 82 2.85 -6.50 -8.36
CA TYR A 82 1.79 -6.76 -9.32
C TYR A 82 0.62 -7.47 -8.63
N CYS A 83 0.91 -8.50 -7.82
CA CYS A 83 -0.10 -9.14 -6.98
C CYS A 83 -0.75 -8.12 -6.06
N LEU A 84 0.04 -7.29 -5.36
CA LEU A 84 -0.52 -6.30 -4.43
C LEU A 84 -1.51 -5.38 -5.15
N CYS A 85 -1.12 -4.78 -6.27
CA CYS A 85 -1.99 -3.89 -7.02
C CYS A 85 -3.31 -4.54 -7.46
N ARG A 86 -3.33 -5.86 -7.74
CA ARG A 86 -4.56 -6.61 -8.05
C ARG A 86 -5.47 -6.80 -6.84
N GLU A 87 -4.89 -6.99 -5.66
CA GLU A 87 -5.62 -7.29 -4.41
C GLU A 87 -5.96 -6.04 -3.58
N ILE A 88 -5.41 -4.87 -3.91
CA ILE A 88 -5.74 -3.62 -3.20
C ILE A 88 -7.24 -3.30 -3.32
N THR A 89 -7.90 -3.28 -2.17
CA THR A 89 -9.31 -2.91 -2.03
C THR A 89 -9.46 -1.49 -1.48
N PRO A 90 -10.64 -0.83 -1.62
CA PRO A 90 -10.90 0.47 -1.03
C PRO A 90 -10.70 0.52 0.50
N ARG A 91 -10.83 -0.62 1.19
CA ARG A 91 -10.53 -0.71 2.63
C ARG A 91 -9.04 -0.55 2.89
N LEU A 92 -8.19 -1.21 2.08
CA LEU A 92 -6.73 -1.14 2.21
C LEU A 92 -6.21 0.23 1.80
N GLU A 93 -6.83 0.88 0.82
CA GLU A 93 -6.50 2.26 0.41
C GLU A 93 -6.71 3.28 1.55
N ARG A 94 -7.57 3.00 2.53
CA ARG A 94 -7.70 3.85 3.73
C ARG A 94 -6.47 3.77 4.64
N ALA A 95 -5.69 2.70 4.57
CA ALA A 95 -4.48 2.54 5.37
C ALA A 95 -3.20 2.85 4.59
N VAL A 96 -3.18 2.61 3.28
CA VAL A 96 -2.01 2.70 2.41
C VAL A 96 -2.32 3.57 1.19
N SER A 97 -1.49 4.59 0.95
CA SER A 97 -1.60 5.44 -0.23
C SER A 97 -0.84 4.80 -1.39
N MET A 98 -1.56 4.32 -2.40
CA MET A 98 -0.94 3.68 -3.57
C MET A 98 -0.11 4.64 -4.41
N GLU A 99 -0.43 5.94 -4.38
CA GLU A 99 0.42 6.99 -4.95
C GLU A 99 1.79 7.02 -4.26
N ARG A 100 1.81 6.98 -2.92
CA ARG A 100 3.06 6.94 -2.15
C ARG A 100 3.81 5.63 -2.37
N VAL A 101 3.12 4.50 -2.47
CA VAL A 101 3.74 3.21 -2.80
C VAL A 101 4.43 3.30 -4.16
N ALA A 102 3.78 3.86 -5.18
CA ALA A 102 4.38 4.04 -6.50
C ALA A 102 5.63 4.95 -6.44
N HIS A 103 5.57 6.05 -5.68
CA HIS A 103 6.73 6.93 -5.49
C HIS A 103 7.89 6.24 -4.76
N VAL A 104 7.61 5.51 -3.68
CA VAL A 104 8.63 4.73 -2.96
C VAL A 104 9.25 3.68 -3.87
N ALA A 105 8.45 2.99 -4.69
CA ALA A 105 8.91 2.02 -5.65
C ALA A 105 9.88 2.62 -6.68
N GLU A 106 9.59 3.83 -7.16
CA GLU A 106 10.48 4.59 -8.05
C GLU A 106 11.80 4.98 -7.36
N VAL A 107 11.73 5.55 -6.15
CA VAL A 107 12.92 5.91 -5.35
C VAL A 107 13.81 4.70 -5.08
N CYS A 108 13.20 3.56 -4.76
CA CYS A 108 13.90 2.30 -4.51
C CYS A 108 14.29 1.54 -5.80
N ARG A 109 14.20 2.17 -6.97
CA ARG A 109 14.65 1.63 -8.28
C ARG A 109 13.91 0.37 -8.76
N ARG A 110 12.67 0.17 -8.30
CA ARG A 110 11.78 -0.88 -8.79
C ARG A 110 10.38 -0.32 -9.05
N PRO A 111 10.23 0.60 -10.02
CA PRO A 111 8.97 1.26 -10.27
C PRO A 111 7.89 0.25 -10.66
N ILE A 112 6.66 0.51 -10.20
CA ILE A 112 5.48 -0.23 -10.67
C ILE A 112 5.28 0.13 -12.15
N ARG A 113 4.95 -0.87 -12.97
CA ARG A 113 4.72 -0.66 -14.41
C ARG A 113 3.68 0.42 -14.64
N SER A 114 3.99 1.41 -15.47
CA SER A 114 3.06 2.46 -15.87
C SER A 114 1.73 1.90 -16.40
N GLY A 115 0.63 2.56 -16.07
CA GLY A 115 -0.72 2.14 -16.43
C GLY A 115 -1.28 1.02 -15.55
N THR A 116 -0.51 0.47 -14.62
CA THR A 116 -1.02 -0.54 -13.67
C THR A 116 -2.05 0.10 -12.75
N ARG A 117 -3.21 -0.56 -12.62
CA ARG A 117 -4.24 -0.20 -11.63
C ARG A 117 -3.93 -0.87 -10.31
N CYS A 118 -3.91 -0.07 -9.24
CA CYS A 118 -3.69 -0.48 -7.87
C CYS A 118 -4.85 0.06 -7.03
N GLY A 119 -5.98 -0.66 -7.02
CA GLY A 119 -7.24 -0.15 -6.51
C GLY A 119 -7.82 0.97 -7.38
N SER A 120 -8.06 2.12 -6.75
CA SER A 120 -8.52 3.36 -7.40
C SER A 120 -7.37 4.15 -8.06
N TYR A 121 -6.14 3.96 -7.58
CA TYR A 121 -4.96 4.61 -8.15
C TYR A 121 -4.50 3.90 -9.43
N THR A 122 -4.10 4.69 -10.44
CA THR A 122 -3.47 4.17 -11.65
C THR A 122 -2.10 4.81 -11.81
N VAL A 123 -1.05 3.98 -11.92
CA VAL A 123 0.32 4.46 -12.12
C VAL A 123 0.35 5.29 -13.41
N PRO A 124 0.81 6.56 -13.37
CA PRO A 124 0.82 7.41 -14.55
C PRO A 124 1.56 6.78 -15.73
N THR A 125 0.97 6.91 -16.92
CA THR A 125 1.68 6.64 -18.17
C THR A 125 2.46 7.87 -18.61
N PHE A 126 3.47 7.69 -19.46
CA PHE A 126 4.24 8.78 -20.04
C PHE A 126 3.35 9.86 -20.69
N GLN A 127 2.23 9.46 -21.31
CA GLN A 127 1.27 10.39 -21.90
C GLN A 127 0.49 11.18 -20.83
N MET A 128 0.10 10.53 -19.73
CA MET A 128 -0.58 11.22 -18.62
C MET A 128 0.38 12.16 -17.86
N ALA A 129 1.64 11.78 -17.71
CA ALA A 129 2.68 12.63 -17.11
C ALA A 129 2.94 13.88 -17.95
N LYS A 130 3.08 13.74 -19.28
CA LYS A 130 3.20 14.87 -20.22
C LYS A 130 2.00 15.81 -20.18
N LYS A 131 0.78 15.29 -20.00
CA LYS A 131 -0.43 16.12 -19.92
C LYS A 131 -0.56 16.91 -18.61
N LYS A 132 -0.03 16.38 -17.49
CA LYS A 132 0.02 17.11 -16.20
C LYS A 132 1.16 18.10 -16.11
N LEU A 133 2.24 17.88 -16.86
CA LEU A 133 3.22 18.92 -17.13
C LEU A 133 2.61 19.89 -18.13
N GLN A 134 1.83 20.87 -17.63
CA GLN A 134 1.60 22.07 -18.44
C GLN A 134 2.99 22.53 -18.94
N PRO A 135 3.14 22.83 -20.24
CA PRO A 135 4.43 23.29 -20.74
C PRO A 135 4.89 24.45 -19.84
N PRO A 136 6.17 24.47 -19.40
CA PRO A 136 6.65 25.55 -18.55
C PRO A 136 6.30 26.88 -19.22
N PRO A 137 5.82 27.88 -18.47
CA PRO A 137 5.52 29.19 -19.05
C PRO A 137 6.76 29.62 -19.85
N PRO A 138 6.58 30.09 -21.11
CA PRO A 138 7.71 30.43 -21.96
C PRO A 138 8.64 31.37 -21.19
N PRO A 139 9.95 31.08 -21.14
CA PRO A 139 10.88 31.92 -20.40
C PRO A 139 10.72 33.36 -20.89
N LYS A 140 10.49 34.30 -19.97
CA LYS A 140 10.41 35.72 -20.28
C LYS A 140 11.83 36.20 -20.63
N ILE A 141 12.20 36.06 -21.91
CA ILE A 141 13.52 36.44 -22.46
C ILE A 141 13.85 37.94 -22.24
N GLN A 142 12.88 38.77 -21.82
CA GLN A 142 13.04 40.22 -21.73
C GLN A 142 13.48 40.75 -20.35
N GLU A 143 13.38 39.99 -19.27
CA GLU A 143 13.69 40.53 -17.92
C GLU A 143 15.20 40.48 -17.61
N GLU A 144 15.91 39.43 -18.05
CA GLU A 144 17.33 39.22 -17.70
C GLU A 144 18.30 40.19 -18.41
N ARG A 145 17.87 40.85 -19.49
CA ARG A 145 18.72 41.77 -20.27
C ARG A 145 18.87 43.16 -19.63
N ARG A 146 18.12 43.50 -18.58
CA ARG A 146 18.25 44.81 -17.89
C ARG A 146 19.25 44.84 -16.73
N VAL A 147 19.80 43.70 -16.32
CA VAL A 147 20.57 43.62 -15.06
C VAL A 147 22.08 43.86 -15.25
N VAL A 148 22.61 43.82 -16.48
CA VAL A 148 24.04 44.05 -16.71
C VAL A 148 24.28 45.50 -17.16
N PRO A 149 24.78 46.40 -16.28
CA PRO A 149 25.19 47.74 -16.70
C PRO A 149 26.32 47.64 -17.73
N PRO A 150 26.36 48.55 -18.73
CA PRO A 150 27.42 48.55 -19.72
C PRO A 150 28.80 48.76 -19.04
N PRO A 151 29.87 48.11 -19.53
CA PRO A 151 31.21 48.31 -18.99
C PRO A 151 31.63 49.78 -19.12
N PRO A 152 32.39 50.32 -18.15
CA PRO A 152 32.87 51.70 -18.22
C PRO A 152 33.79 51.91 -19.43
N PRO A 153 33.83 53.13 -20.01
CA PRO A 153 34.68 53.42 -21.14
C PRO A 153 36.16 53.23 -20.79
N PRO A 154 36.99 52.78 -21.73
CA PRO A 154 38.43 52.64 -21.50
C PRO A 154 39.04 53.99 -21.14
N ARG A 155 39.84 54.03 -20.08
CA ARG A 155 40.58 55.24 -19.70
C ARG A 155 41.63 55.52 -20.77
N SER A 156 41.65 56.75 -21.30
CA SER A 156 42.65 57.17 -22.26
C SER A 156 44.04 57.11 -21.62
N PRO A 157 45.05 56.53 -22.29
CA PRO A 157 46.44 56.62 -21.85
C PRO A 157 46.84 58.10 -21.81
N ARG A 158 47.49 58.51 -20.72
CA ARG A 158 48.05 59.85 -20.53
C ARG A 158 49.56 59.74 -20.46
#